data_AF-A0A1W5D2T3-F1
#
_entry.id   AF-A0A1W5D2T3-F1
#
_cell.length_a   1.000
_cell.length_b   1.000
_cell.length_c   1.000
_cell.angle_alpha   90.00
_cell.angle_beta   90.00
_cell.angle_gamma   90.00
#
_symmetry.space_group_name_H-M   'P 1'
#
loop_
_entity.id
_entity.type
_entity.pdbx_description
1 polymer ?
#
loop_
_entity_poly.entity_id
_entity_poly.type
_entity_poly.pdbx_seq_one_letter_code
_entity_poly.pdbx_strand_id
1 'polypeptide(L)' 'MAARIKRNRKTQQIKFKVRCHRFLYTLVLKDSDKADKLKQSLPPKFTINDVPKKNKKGKRVA' A
#
# COMPACT_ATOMS: atom_id res chain seq x y z
N MET A 1 -2.55 9.05 11.46
CA MET A 1 -3.12 7.83 10.87
C MET A 1 -2.51 7.64 9.48
N ALA A 2 -2.05 6.45 9.10
CA ALA A 2 -1.12 6.27 7.97
C ALA A 2 -1.54 5.14 7.01
N ALA A 3 -1.35 5.33 5.70
CA ALA A 3 -1.62 4.33 4.67
C ALA A 3 -0.32 3.81 4.10
N ARG A 4 -0.24 2.49 3.90
CA ARG A 4 0.89 1.85 3.23
C ARG A 4 0.38 1.09 2.01
N ILE A 5 0.87 1.46 0.84
CA ILE A 5 0.49 0.80 -0.41
C ILE A 5 1.60 -0.18 -0.78
N LYS A 6 1.22 -1.43 -1.01
CA LYS A 6 2.14 -2.49 -1.44
C LYS A 6 1.67 -3.07 -2.77
N ARG A 7 2.39 -2.74 -3.84
CA ARG A 7 2.17 -3.33 -5.17
C ARG A 7 3.00 -4.60 -5.31
N ASN A 8 2.35 -5.72 -5.62
CA ASN A 8 3.02 -6.98 -5.93
C ASN A 8 2.92 -7.31 -7.42
N ARG A 9 3.97 -6.98 -8.17
CA ARG A 9 4.04 -7.25 -9.62
C ARG A 9 3.93 -8.75 -9.98
N LYS A 10 4.34 -9.66 -9.08
CA LYS A 10 4.29 -11.11 -9.37
C LYS A 10 2.88 -11.67 -9.40
N THR A 11 2.00 -11.15 -8.54
CA THR A 11 0.64 -11.66 -8.38
C THR A 11 -0.41 -10.65 -8.86
N GLN A 12 0.03 -9.54 -9.47
CA GLN A 12 -0.78 -8.37 -9.83
C GLN A 12 -1.72 -7.90 -8.69
N GLN A 13 -1.31 -8.12 -7.43
CA GLN A 13 -2.12 -7.74 -6.27
C GLN A 13 -1.57 -6.45 -5.66
N ILE A 14 -2.48 -5.55 -5.34
CA ILE A 14 -2.20 -4.30 -4.63
C ILE A 14 -2.84 -4.41 -3.25
N LYS A 15 -2.03 -4.22 -2.21
CA LYS A 15 -2.49 -4.26 -0.82
C LYS A 15 -2.45 -2.86 -0.22
N PHE A 16 -3.59 -2.34 0.16
CA PHE A 16 -3.74 -1.10 0.92
C PHE A 16 -3.77 -1.43 2.40
N LYS A 17 -2.72 -1.06 3.11
CA LYS A 17 -2.57 -1.29 4.54
C LYS A 17 -2.83 0.01 5.28
N VAL A 18 -4.04 0.19 5.79
CA VAL A 18 -4.47 1.38 6.52
C VAL A 18 -4.25 1.16 8.00
N ARG A 19 -3.37 1.95 8.60
CA ARG A 19 -3.11 1.94 10.04
C ARG A 19 -4.09 2.88 10.72
N CYS A 20 -4.98 2.31 11.53
CA CYS A 20 -5.89 3.05 12.41
C CYS A 20 -5.36 3.01 13.87
N HIS A 21 -6.21 3.32 14.84
CA HIS A 21 -5.84 3.36 16.27
C HIS A 21 -5.30 2.01 16.77
N ARG A 22 -6.06 0.92 16.61
CA ARG A 22 -5.73 -0.41 17.16
C ARG A 22 -5.23 -1.39 16.10
N PHE A 23 -5.85 -1.39 14.92
CA PHE A 23 -5.63 -2.41 13.89
C PHE A 23 -4.99 -1.86 12.62
N LEU A 24 -4.42 -2.78 11.84
CA LEU A 24 -3.94 -2.52 10.49
C LEU A 24 -4.91 -3.21 9.51
N TYR A 25 -5.80 -2.43 8.90
CA TYR A 25 -6.73 -2.94 7.91
C TYR A 25 -6.00 -3.17 6.59
N THR A 26 -6.20 -4.33 5.98
CA THR A 26 -5.58 -4.66 4.69
C THR A 26 -6.66 -4.94 3.66
N LEU A 27 -6.80 -4.05 2.68
CA LEU A 27 -7.63 -4.28 1.50
C LEU A 27 -6.75 -4.82 0.37
N VAL A 28 -7.14 -5.93 -0.25
CA VAL A 28 -6.42 -6.55 -1.37
C VAL A 28 -7.23 -6.37 -2.64
N LEU A 29 -6.64 -5.71 -3.63
CA LEU A 29 -7.21 -5.47 -4.95
C LEU A 29 -6.34 -6.14 -6.01
N LYS A 30 -6.96 -6.67 -7.07
CA LYS A 30 -6.26 -7.24 -8.24
C LYS A 30 -6.20 -6.27 -9.43
N ASP A 31 -7.02 -5.23 -9.37
CA ASP A 31 -7.34 -4.33 -10.47
C ASP A 31 -6.53 -3.03 -10.28
N SER A 32 -5.60 -2.74 -11.20
CA SER A 32 -4.67 -1.61 -11.09
C SER A 32 -5.38 -0.27 -11.18
N ASP A 33 -6.31 -0.13 -12.11
CA ASP A 33 -6.99 1.14 -12.39
C ASP A 33 -7.89 1.56 -11.23
N LYS A 34 -8.58 0.60 -10.61
CA LYS A 34 -9.37 0.87 -9.39
C LYS A 34 -8.47 1.22 -8.22
N ALA A 35 -7.29 0.62 -8.13
CA ALA A 35 -6.34 0.93 -7.06
C ALA A 35 -5.74 2.34 -7.22
N ASP A 36 -5.44 2.79 -8.42
CA ASP A 36 -4.94 4.16 -8.65
C ASP A 36 -6.03 5.21 -8.37
N LYS A 37 -7.28 4.95 -8.74
CA LYS A 37 -8.43 5.78 -8.33
C LYS A 37 -8.61 5.83 -6.81
N LEU A 38 -8.53 4.68 -6.13
CA LEU A 38 -8.57 4.61 -4.67
C LEU A 38 -7.40 5.38 -4.03
N LYS A 39 -6.20 5.32 -4.60
CA LYS A 39 -5.05 6.10 -4.13
C LYS A 39 -5.33 7.61 -4.22
N GLN A 40 -6.02 8.07 -5.26
CA GLN A 40 -6.41 9.47 -5.44
C GLN A 40 -7.55 9.90 -4.52
N SER A 41 -8.51 9.00 -4.24
CA SER A 41 -9.61 9.28 -3.30
C SER A 41 -9.15 9.38 -1.84
N LEU A 42 -7.98 8.83 -1.51
CA LEU A 42 -7.44 8.94 -0.16
C LEU A 42 -6.95 10.38 0.11
N PRO A 43 -7.31 10.99 1.25
CA PRO A 43 -6.92 12.36 1.56
C PRO A 43 -5.39 12.51 1.61
N PRO A 44 -4.80 13.57 1.03
CA PRO A 44 -3.36 13.83 1.11
C PRO A 44 -2.88 14.15 2.53
N LYS A 45 -3.80 14.54 3.44
CA LYS A 45 -3.53 14.67 4.89
C LYS A 45 -3.24 13.33 5.57
N PHE A 46 -3.54 12.22 4.91
CA PHE A 46 -3.21 10.88 5.37
C PHE A 46 -1.80 10.53 4.86
N THR A 47 -0.88 10.17 5.74
CA THR A 47 0.50 9.89 5.33
C THR A 47 0.55 8.60 4.49
N ILE A 48 0.70 8.74 3.17
CA ILE A 48 0.80 7.61 2.23
C ILE A 48 2.27 7.25 2.07
N ASN A 49 2.63 6.05 2.51
CA ASN A 49 3.96 5.47 2.33
C ASN A 49 3.90 4.32 1.32
N ASP A 50 4.52 4.50 0.15
CA ASP A 50 4.72 3.42 -0.81
C ASP A 50 5.82 2.48 -0.29
N VAL A 51 5.54 1.17 -0.24
CA VAL A 51 6.47 0.19 0.36
C VAL A 51 7.29 -0.51 -0.73
N PRO A 52 8.60 -0.21 -0.86
CA PRO A 52 9.47 -0.85 -1.87
C PRO A 52 9.65 -2.36 -1.60
N LYS A 53 10.04 -3.12 -2.64
CA LYS A 53 10.31 -4.57 -2.53
C LYS A 53 11.46 -4.80 -1.55
N LYS A 54 11.21 -5.58 -0.49
CA LYS A 54 12.23 -5.99 0.48
C LYS A 54 13.14 -7.00 -0.23
N ASN A 55 14.43 -6.70 -0.36
CA ASN A 55 15.39 -7.67 -0.89
C ASN A 55 15.71 -8.74 0.19
N LYS A 56 16.20 -9.93 -0.19
CA LYS A 56 16.38 -11.10 0.70
C LYS A 56 17.19 -10.82 2.00
N LYS A 57 17.95 -9.72 2.07
CA LYS A 57 18.73 -9.28 3.25
C LYS A 57 18.10 -8.15 4.09
N GLY A 58 16.81 -7.89 3.97
CA GLY A 58 16.11 -6.96 4.87
C GLY A 58 16.36 -5.46 4.69
N LYS A 59 17.32 -5.05 3.86
CA LYS A 59 17.48 -3.65 3.45
C LYS A 59 16.39 -3.23 2.46
N ARG A 60 15.75 -2.10 2.77
CA ARG A 60 14.84 -1.38 1.86
C ARG A 60 15.74 -0.61 0.90
N VAL A 61 15.73 -0.97 -0.38
CA VAL A 61 16.29 -0.09 -1.42
C VAL A 61 15.26 1.01 -1.67
N ALA A 62 15.75 2.26 -1.59
CA ALA A 62 14.98 3.47 -1.84
C ALA A 62 14.49 3.51 -3.30
#